data_AF-A0A644SXU6-F1
#
_entry.id   AF-A0A644SXU6-F1
#
_cell.length_a   1.000
_cell.length_b   1.000
_cell.length_c   1.000
_cell.angle_alpha   90.00
_cell.angle_beta   90.00
_cell.angle_gamma   90.00
#
_symmetry.space_group_name_H-M   'P 1'
#
loop_
_entity.id
_entity.type
_entity.pdbx_description
1 polymer ?
#
loop_
_entity_poly.entity_id
_entity_poly.type
_entity_poly.pdbx_seq_one_letter_code
_entity_poly.pdbx_strand_id
1 'polypeptide(L)' 'MYRLNKEYWGKGYATEVASEVVSLGFEKLGLHRIEAMCDLRNASSIKVLEKIGMIKKVAIGNIDG' A
#
# COMPACT_ATOMS: atom_id res chain seq x y z
N MET A 1 12.27 -0.73 -0.87
CA MET A 1 11.59 0.23 0.04
C MET A 1 11.84 1.64 -0.46
N TYR A 2 10.80 2.38 -0.85
CA TYR A 2 10.89 3.80 -1.21
C TYR A 2 10.07 4.62 -0.20
N ARG A 3 10.36 5.92 -0.05
CA ARG A 3 9.66 6.81 0.89
C ARG A 3 9.35 8.14 0.21
N LEU A 4 8.13 8.63 0.41
CA LEU A 4 7.73 9.96 -0.05
C LEU A 4 8.28 11.03 0.92
N ASN A 5 8.96 12.04 0.39
CA ASN A 5 9.42 13.17 1.19
C ASN A 5 8.22 13.86 1.87
N LYS A 6 8.40 14.25 3.15
CA LYS A 6 7.39 14.88 4.01
C LYS A 6 6.74 16.10 3.38
N GLU A 7 7.46 16.87 2.57
CA GLU A 7 6.95 18.06 1.86
C GLU A 7 5.80 17.75 0.89
N TYR A 8 5.65 16.48 0.51
CA TYR A 8 4.64 16.01 -0.44
C TYR A 8 3.51 15.22 0.25
N TRP A 9 3.52 15.12 1.58
CA TRP A 9 2.46 14.45 2.32
C TRP A 9 1.14 15.23 2.23
N GLY A 10 0.02 14.52 2.30
CA GLY A 10 -1.32 15.11 2.25
C GLY A 10 -1.77 15.60 0.86
N LYS A 11 -0.91 15.54 -0.16
CA LYS A 11 -1.19 16.01 -1.53
C LYS A 11 -1.72 14.95 -2.49
N GLY A 12 -1.98 13.73 -2.00
CA GLY A 12 -2.53 12.65 -2.82
C GLY A 12 -1.51 11.78 -3.57
N TYR A 13 -0.26 12.24 -3.75
CA TYR A 13 0.77 11.52 -4.52
C TYR A 13 1.00 10.06 -4.11
N ALA A 14 0.97 9.77 -2.80
CA ALA A 14 1.11 8.39 -2.33
C ALA A 14 -0.02 7.48 -2.84
N THR A 15 -1.24 8.02 -2.98
CA THR A 15 -2.40 7.28 -3.50
C THR A 15 -2.27 7.08 -5.00
N GLU A 16 -1.90 8.14 -5.74
CA GLU A 16 -1.71 8.10 -7.18
C GLU A 16 -0.65 7.06 -7.57
N VAL A 17 0.54 7.16 -6.98
CA VAL A 17 1.64 6.23 -7.25
C VAL A 17 1.26 4.80 -6.85
N ALA A 18 0.65 4.60 -5.68
CA ALA A 18 0.28 3.26 -5.24
C ALA A 18 -0.81 2.63 -6.13
N SER A 19 -1.77 3.43 -6.60
CA SER A 19 -2.81 2.97 -7.54
C SER A 19 -2.20 2.49 -8.85
N GLU A 20 -1.29 3.28 -9.45
CA GLU A 20 -0.64 2.92 -10.71
C GLU A 20 0.22 1.65 -10.56
N VAL A 21 0.93 1.52 -9.43
CA VAL A 21 1.73 0.31 -9.15
C VAL A 21 0.83 -0.93 -9.01
N VAL A 22 -0.33 -0.79 -8.36
CA VAL A 22 -1.30 -1.88 -8.23
C VAL A 22 -1.88 -2.26 -9.59
N SER A 23 -2.34 -1.29 -10.38
CA SER A 23 -2.84 -1.52 -11.74
C SER A 23 -1.78 -2.18 -12.63
N LEU A 24 -0.54 -1.68 -12.60
CA LEU A 24 0.58 -2.28 -13.32
C LEU A 24 0.77 -3.76 -12.97
N GLY A 25 0.75 -4.07 -11.66
CA GLY A 25 0.94 -5.43 -11.17
C GLY A 25 -0.14 -6.39 -11.65
N PHE A 26 -1.40 -5.99 -11.63
CA PHE A 26 -2.49 -6.84 -12.09
C PHE A 26 -2.60 -6.89 -13.61
N GLU A 27 -2.58 -5.74 -14.28
CA GLU A 27 -2.91 -5.63 -15.71
C GLU A 27 -1.75 -6.02 -16.63
N LYS A 28 -0.52 -5.61 -16.31
CA LYS A 28 0.64 -5.85 -17.19
C LYS A 28 1.48 -7.03 -16.75
N LEU A 29 1.62 -7.22 -15.44
CA LEU A 29 2.45 -8.29 -14.89
C LEU A 29 1.65 -9.57 -14.58
N GLY A 30 0.31 -9.52 -14.64
CA GLY A 30 -0.54 -10.68 -14.41
C GLY A 30 -0.43 -11.26 -13.00
N LEU A 31 -0.08 -10.43 -12.00
CA LEU A 31 0.05 -10.89 -10.63
C LEU A 31 -1.31 -11.34 -10.08
N HIS A 32 -1.33 -12.49 -9.41
CA HIS A 32 -2.55 -12.96 -8.75
C HIS A 32 -2.84 -12.24 -7.43
N ARG A 33 -1.81 -11.63 -6.82
CA ARG A 33 -1.91 -10.99 -5.50
C ARG A 33 -0.82 -9.95 -5.29
N ILE A 34 -1.19 -8.86 -4.63
CA ILE A 34 -0.27 -7.82 -4.16
C ILE A 34 -0.47 -7.63 -2.66
N GLU A 35 0.62 -7.53 -1.91
CA GLU A 35 0.62 -7.26 -0.48
C GLU A 35 1.34 -5.95 -0.16
N ALA A 36 0.86 -5.26 0.86
CA ALA A 36 1.52 -4.10 1.43
C ALA A 36 1.54 -4.22 2.96
N MET A 37 2.62 -3.77 3.55
CA MET A 37 2.79 -3.70 5.01
C MET A 37 2.92 -2.23 5.41
N CYS A 38 2.21 -1.85 6.48
CA CYS A 38 2.39 -0.55 7.12
C CYS A 38 2.26 -0.69 8.64
N ASP A 39 2.89 0.23 9.37
CA ASP A 39 2.76 0.31 10.83
C ASP A 39 1.29 0.63 11.18
N LEU A 40 0.72 -0.08 12.16
CA LEU A 40 -0.66 0.13 12.61
C LEU A 40 -0.91 1.54 13.13
N ARG A 41 0.14 2.25 13.57
CA ARG A 41 0.08 3.64 14.03
C ARG A 41 0.12 4.64 12.87
N ASN A 42 0.45 4.19 11.66
CA ASN A 42 0.55 5.04 10.48
C ASN A 42 -0.82 5.14 9.78
N ALA A 43 -1.70 5.97 10.36
CA ALA A 43 -3.04 6.20 9.83
C ALA A 43 -3.05 6.75 8.39
N SER A 44 -2.01 7.49 7.96
CA SER A 44 -1.95 8.02 6.60
C SER A 44 -1.66 6.91 5.58
N SER A 45 -0.74 6.00 5.87
CA SER A 45 -0.50 4.82 5.02
C SER A 45 -1.71 3.91 4.98
N ILE A 46 -2.38 3.65 6.11
CA ILE A 46 -3.60 2.83 6.14
C ILE A 46 -4.67 3.43 5.19
N LYS A 47 -4.93 4.74 5.28
CA LYS A 47 -5.88 5.42 4.39
C LYS A 47 -5.50 5.34 2.92
N VAL A 48 -4.21 5.38 2.59
CA VAL A 48 -3.76 5.21 1.19
C VAL A 48 -4.09 3.80 0.70
N LEU A 49 -3.76 2.77 1.49
CA LEU A 49 -4.02 1.38 1.13
C LEU A 49 -5.53 1.10 0.98
N GLU A 50 -6.36 1.64 1.86
CA GLU A 50 -7.82 1.53 1.76
C GLU A 50 -8.36 2.21 0.50
N LYS A 51 -7.85 3.41 0.16
CA LYS A 51 -8.28 4.16 -1.03
C LYS A 51 -7.99 3.45 -2.35
N ILE A 52 -6.89 2.70 -2.42
CA ILE A 52 -6.52 1.93 -3.62
C ILE A 52 -7.16 0.53 -3.64
N GLY A 53 -8.12 0.26 -2.75
CA GLY A 53 -8.89 -0.99 -2.74
C GLY A 53 -8.21 -2.17 -2.05
N MET A 54 -7.13 -1.96 -1.28
CA MET A 54 -6.55 -3.04 -0.48
C MET A 54 -7.41 -3.35 0.74
N ILE A 55 -7.51 -4.64 1.05
CA ILE A 55 -8.24 -5.13 2.22
C ILE A 55 -7.25 -5.34 3.37
N LYS A 56 -7.49 -4.65 4.48
CA LYS A 56 -6.67 -4.78 5.68
C LYS A 56 -6.76 -6.20 6.24
N LYS A 57 -5.61 -6.86 6.36
CA LYS A 57 -5.45 -8.09 7.15
C LYS A 57 -4.66 -7.75 8.41
N VAL A 58 -5.14 -8.19 9.56
CA VAL A 58 -4.34 -8.15 10.79
C VAL A 58 -3.61 -9.49 10.86
N ALA A 59 -2.32 -9.50 10.52
CA ALA A 59 -1.48 -10.63 10.83
C ALA A 59 -1.19 -10.59 12.33
N ILE A 60 -1.78 -11.53 13.07
CA ILE A 60 -1.32 -11.85 14.42
C ILE A 60 0.01 -12.56 14.21
N GLY A 61 1.11 -12.01 14.72
CA GLY A 61 2.44 -12.54 14.45
C GLY A 61 2.61 -13.94 15.02
N ASN A 62 2.28 -14.96 14.23
CA ASN A 62 3.13 -16.13 14.13
C ASN A 62 3.98 -15.91 12.88
N ILE A 63 5.27 -15.73 13.10
CA ILE A 63 6.27 -15.82 12.05
C ILE A 63 6.42 -17.32 11.79
N ASP A 64 5.47 -17.92 11.08
CA ASP A 64 5.58 -19.28 10.57
C ASP A 64 5.75 -19.19 9.04
N GLY A 65 6.96 -19.48 8.58
CA GLY A 65 7.34 -19.61 7.16
C GLY A 65 8.57 -18.81 6.78
#